data_AF-A0A2R6EAL8-F1
#
_entry.id   AF-A0A2R6EAL8-F1
#
_cell.length_a   1.000
_cell.length_b   1.000
_cell.length_c   1.000
_cell.angle_alpha   90.00
_cell.angle_beta   90.00
_cell.angle_gamma   90.00
#
_symmetry.space_group_name_H-M   'P 1'
#
loop_
_entity.id
_entity.type
_entity.pdbx_description
1 polymer ?
#
loop_
_entity_poly.entity_id
_entity_poly.type
_entity_poly.pdbx_seq_one_letter_code
_entity_poly.pdbx_strand_id
1 'polypeptide(L)' 'MTDNTVPREHVRAGVVECPLCGRQIANPTDHLRVFGPACDPTAGTADAVECPVCDGVSFLKPRPDG' A
#
# COMPACT_ATOMS: atom_id res chain seq x y z
N MET A 1 -1.21 -9.10 -17.18
CA MET A 1 -1.92 -9.04 -15.88
C MET A 1 -1.31 -7.90 -15.11
N THR A 2 -2.11 -6.90 -14.73
CA THR A 2 -1.64 -5.77 -13.93
C THR A 2 -1.43 -6.27 -12.50
N ASP A 3 -0.21 -6.19 -12.00
CA ASP A 3 0.15 -6.63 -10.66
C ASP A 3 -0.43 -5.62 -9.66
N ASN A 4 -1.49 -5.98 -8.94
CA ASN A 4 -2.14 -5.12 -7.94
C ASN A 4 -1.35 -5.11 -6.62
N THR A 5 -0.04 -4.87 -6.71
CA THR A 5 0.84 -4.82 -5.57
C THR A 5 1.71 -3.58 -5.59
N VAL A 6 2.04 -3.09 -4.40
CA VAL A 6 2.88 -1.92 -4.18
C VAL A 6 4.10 -2.33 -3.36
N PRO A 7 5.32 -1.97 -3.79
CA PRO A 7 6.52 -2.20 -2.99
C PRO A 7 6.51 -1.36 -1.70
N ARG A 8 6.95 -1.95 -0.58
CA ARG A 8 6.97 -1.24 0.71
C ARG A 8 7.95 -0.06 0.70
N GLU A 9 9.01 -0.11 -0.09
CA GLU A 9 9.93 1.00 -0.29
C GLU A 9 9.25 2.24 -0.86
N HIS A 10 8.28 2.07 -1.76
CA HIS A 10 7.52 3.19 -2.34
C HIS A 10 6.61 3.85 -1.29
N VAL A 11 6.00 3.06 -0.42
CA VAL A 11 5.24 3.57 0.74
C VAL A 11 6.14 4.38 1.67
N ARG A 12 7.32 3.84 2.01
CA ARG A 12 8.29 4.52 2.90
C ARG A 12 8.85 5.80 2.30
N ALA A 13 9.04 5.82 0.98
CA ALA A 13 9.48 6.99 0.25
C ALA A 13 8.33 8.00 -0.02
N GLY A 14 7.09 7.65 0.31
CA GLY A 14 5.91 8.50 0.08
C GLY A 14 5.49 8.63 -1.38
N VAL A 15 6.00 7.77 -2.26
CA VAL A 15 5.82 7.81 -3.72
C VAL A 15 5.08 6.56 -4.20
N VAL A 16 3.79 6.45 -3.87
CA VAL A 16 2.97 5.32 -4.29
C VAL A 16 2.09 5.73 -5.47
N GLU A 17 2.26 5.07 -6.61
CA GLU A 17 1.30 5.11 -7.71
C GLU A 17 0.29 3.96 -7.53
N CYS A 18 -0.99 4.27 -7.64
CA CYS A 18 -2.05 3.27 -7.55
C CYS A 18 -2.04 2.39 -8.82
N PRO A 19 -1.80 1.07 -8.72
CA PRO A 19 -1.78 0.17 -9.89
C PRO A 19 -3.16 -0.01 -10.55
N LEU A 20 -4.25 0.43 -9.90
CA LEU A 20 -5.62 0.30 -10.41
C LEU A 20 -6.04 1.50 -11.28
N CYS A 21 -5.69 2.72 -10.87
CA CYS A 21 -6.09 3.94 -11.57
C CYS A 21 -4.92 4.77 -12.13
N GLY A 22 -3.68 4.34 -11.89
CA GLY A 22 -2.45 5.02 -12.33
C GLY A 22 -2.20 6.36 -11.65
N ARG A 23 -2.93 6.69 -10.57
CA ARG A 23 -2.77 7.98 -9.88
C ARG A 23 -1.82 7.87 -8.70
N GLN A 24 -1.06 8.95 -8.47
CA GLN A 24 -0.23 9.07 -7.28
C GLN A 24 -1.10 9.25 -6.03
N ILE A 25 -0.83 8.43 -5.01
CA ILE A 25 -1.43 8.52 -3.69
C ILE A 25 -0.60 9.51 -2.88
N ALA A 26 -1.18 10.66 -2.54
CA ALA A 26 -0.57 11.60 -1.62
C ALA A 26 -0.59 11.00 -0.20
N ASN A 27 0.51 11.13 0.54
CA ASN A 27 0.65 10.61 1.91
C ASN A 27 0.18 9.15 2.07
N PRO A 28 0.81 8.18 1.39
CA PRO A 28 0.33 6.78 1.37
C PRO A 28 0.27 6.12 2.76
N THR A 29 0.99 6.66 3.75
CA THR A 29 0.94 6.20 5.14
C THR A 29 -0.41 6.46 5.83
N ASP A 30 -1.18 7.46 5.39
CA ASP A 30 -2.51 7.76 5.94
C ASP A 30 -3.57 6.76 5.48
N HIS A 31 -3.31 6.10 4.35
CA HIS A 31 -4.22 5.16 3.71
C HIS A 31 -3.80 3.70 3.87
N LEU A 32 -3.02 3.39 4.90
CA LEU A 32 -2.56 2.04 5.18
C LEU A 32 -3.66 1.19 5.82
N ARG A 33 -3.72 -0.08 5.41
CA ARG A 33 -4.66 -1.08 5.93
C ARG A 33 -3.89 -2.28 6.46
N VAL A 34 -4.32 -2.79 7.60
CA VAL A 34 -3.88 -4.07 8.18
C VAL A 34 -5.09 -5.00 8.19
N PHE A 35 -4.92 -6.20 7.67
CA PHE A 35 -5.91 -7.27 7.68
C PHE A 35 -5.48 -8.33 8.70
N GLY A 36 -5.53 -7.99 9.99
CA GLY A 36 -4.99 -8.80 11.07
C GLY A 36 -5.38 -8.29 12.46
N PRO A 37 -4.84 -8.88 13.55
CA PRO A 37 -5.08 -8.37 14.90
C PRO A 37 -4.69 -6.89 14.96
N ALA A 38 -5.48 -6.11 15.71
CA ALA A 38 -5.44 -4.65 15.74
C ALA A 38 -4.04 -4.11 16.12
N CYS A 39 -3.20 -3.96 15.10
CA CYS A 39 -1.94 -3.24 15.14
C CYS A 39 -2.13 -1.95 14.35
N ASP A 40 -1.56 -0.86 14.86
CA ASP A 40 -1.51 0.40 14.13
C ASP A 40 -0.83 0.19 12.76
N PRO A 41 -1.47 0.62 11.66
CA PRO A 41 -0.93 0.41 10.33
C PRO A 41 0.27 1.33 10.11
N THR A 42 1.43 0.72 9.88
CA THR A 42 2.68 1.41 9.53
C THR A 42 3.22 0.84 8.23
N ALA A 43 4.17 1.52 7.58
CA ALA A 43 4.80 0.98 6.36
C ALA A 43 5.51 -0.39 6.59
N GLY A 44 5.74 -0.79 7.84
CA GLY A 44 6.28 -2.10 8.20
C GLY A 44 5.24 -3.14 8.59
N THR A 45 4.05 -2.73 9.06
CA THR A 45 3.00 -3.63 9.57
C THR A 45 1.80 -3.74 8.64
N ALA A 46 1.59 -2.77 7.75
CA ALA A 46 0.48 -2.75 6.82
C ALA A 46 0.55 -3.89 5.80
N ASP A 47 -0.63 -4.40 5.45
CA ASP A 47 -0.84 -5.44 4.45
C ASP A 47 -1.22 -4.84 3.10
N ALA A 48 -1.85 -3.66 3.10
CA ALA A 48 -2.30 -2.98 1.90
C ALA A 48 -2.30 -1.46 2.06
N VAL A 49 -2.43 -0.78 0.93
CA VAL A 49 -2.71 0.65 0.83
C VAL A 49 -4.00 0.84 0.04
N GLU A 50 -4.88 1.69 0.55
CA GLU A 50 -6.13 2.08 -0.10
C GLU A 50 -5.91 3.37 -0.90
N CYS A 51 -6.40 3.41 -2.14
CA CYS A 51 -6.32 4.60 -2.96
C CYS A 51 -7.52 5.52 -2.66
N PRO A 52 -7.32 6.75 -2.19
CA PRO A 52 -8.41 7.68 -1.87
C PRO A 52 -9.14 8.24 -3.11
N VAL A 53 -8.69 7.92 -4.33
CA VAL A 53 -9.29 8.41 -5.58
C VAL A 53 -10.28 7.39 -6.15
N CYS A 54 -9.92 6.11 -6.14
CA CYS A 54 -10.72 5.06 -6.75
C CYS A 54 -11.20 4.00 -5.75
N ASP A 55 -10.98 4.24 -4.46
CA ASP A 55 -11.27 3.33 -3.34
C ASP A 55 -10.66 1.93 -3.54
N GLY A 56 -9.62 1.86 -4.37
CA GLY A 56 -8.99 0.63 -4.78
C GLY A 56 -7.95 0.20 -3.76
N VAL A 57 -7.99 -1.06 -3.35
CA VAL A 57 -7.02 -1.62 -2.40
C VAL A 57 -5.92 -2.35 -3.15
N SER A 58 -4.67 -1.99 -2.85
CA SER A 58 -3.47 -2.60 -3.43
C SER A 58 -2.61 -3.22 -2.32
N PHE A 59 -2.20 -4.47 -2.51
CA PHE A 59 -1.48 -5.21 -1.48
C PHE A 59 -0.02 -4.80 -1.43
N LEU A 60 0.54 -4.67 -0.23
CA LEU A 60 1.96 -4.42 -0.07
C LEU A 60 2.72 -5.71 -0.28
N LYS A 61 3.73 -5.69 -1.17
CA LYS A 61 4.58 -6.87 -1.36
C LYS A 61 5.25 -7.25 -0.03
N PRO A 62 5.20 -8.54 0.37
CA PRO A 62 6.04 -9.00 1.48
C PRO A 62 7.50 -8.81 1.09
N ARG A 63 8.36 -8.63 2.10
CA ARG A 63 9.81 -8.67 1.88
C ARG A 63 10.13 -10.02 1.21
N PRO A 64 10.91 -10.07 0.13
CA PRO A 64 11.23 -11.33 -0.56
C PRO A 64 12.15 -12.29 0.23
N ASP A 65 12.22 -12.19 1.55
CA ASP A 65 13.08 -13.03 2.39
C ASP A 65 12.23 -13.84 3.39
N GLY A 66 12.06 -15.12 3.06
CA GLY A 66 11.58 -16.20 3.92
C GLY A 66 12.04 -17.52 3.34
#